data_AF-A0A3C0YT84-F1
#
_entry.id   AF-A0A3C0YT84-F1
#
_cell.length_a   1.000
_cell.length_b   1.000
_cell.length_c   1.000
_cell.angle_alpha   90.00
_cell.angle_beta   90.00
_cell.angle_gamma   90.00
#
_symmetry.space_group_name_H-M   'P 1'
#
loop_
_entity.id
_entity.type
_entity.pdbx_description
1 polymer ?
#
loop_
_entity_poly.entity_id
_entity_poly.type
_entity_poly.pdbx_seq_one_letter_code
_entity_poly.pdbx_strand_id
1 'polypeptide(L)'
;MNSKKSQKIAFFLLLLATLLIVVPVGLIVVIIIQKGIGAISWQFLTDIPRKGMREGGIFPAIVGTVYLVTGAIIFALPVGLLAAIYLSEYAKDNFVTRMIKLAIVNLAGVPSVVYGLFGLAIFVIFFKFGTSILAGSLTLGIMILPVIITTSREALESVPYSFREASLSLGASKWQTIRHIVLPNAIPGIITGTILGIGRAAG
;
A
#
# COMPACT_ATOMS: atom_id res chain seq x y z
N MET A 1 40.77 6.67 -22.79
CA MET A 1 39.49 6.96 -23.48
C MET A 1 38.99 8.31 -23.00
N ASN A 2 38.71 9.28 -23.87
CA ASN A 2 38.40 10.66 -23.46
C ASN A 2 37.08 10.69 -22.66
N SER A 3 37.09 11.22 -21.43
CA SER A 3 35.94 11.18 -20.50
C SER A 3 34.65 11.74 -21.11
N LYS A 4 34.78 12.74 -21.99
CA LYS A 4 33.64 13.32 -22.73
C LYS A 4 33.01 12.35 -23.74
N LYS A 5 33.80 11.46 -24.37
CA LYS A 5 33.29 10.44 -25.31
C LYS A 5 32.61 9.30 -24.56
N SER A 6 33.20 8.83 -23.45
CA SER A 6 32.59 7.79 -22.60
C SER A 6 31.25 8.24 -22.01
N GLN A 7 31.16 9.51 -21.59
CA GLN A 7 29.90 10.10 -21.11
C GLN A 7 28.82 10.09 -22.18
N LYS A 8 29.12 10.55 -23.42
CA LYS A 8 28.13 10.54 -24.51
C LYS A 8 27.64 9.14 -24.84
N ILE A 9 28.52 8.14 -24.84
CA ILE A 9 28.14 6.74 -25.07
C ILE A 9 27.24 6.22 -23.95
N ALA A 10 27.58 6.49 -22.68
CA ALA A 10 26.77 6.09 -21.53
C ALA A 10 25.36 6.71 -21.57
N PHE A 11 25.24 8.02 -21.84
CA PHE A 11 23.95 8.69 -21.98
C PHE A 11 23.13 8.15 -23.16
N PHE A 12 23.78 7.83 -24.28
CA PHE A 12 23.09 7.24 -25.44
C PHE A 12 22.55 5.84 -25.13
N LEU A 13 23.33 5.00 -24.44
CA LEU A 13 22.88 3.67 -24.00
C LEU A 13 21.73 3.75 -23.00
N LEU A 14 21.81 4.67 -22.03
CA LEU A 14 20.71 4.91 -21.08
C LEU A 14 19.44 5.37 -21.80
N LEU A 15 19.55 6.30 -22.75
CA LEU A 15 18.42 6.77 -23.53
C LEU A 15 17.80 5.64 -24.36
N LEU A 16 18.61 4.79 -24.98
CA LEU A 16 18.13 3.64 -25.75
C LEU A 16 17.44 2.61 -24.85
N ALA A 17 17.96 2.34 -23.66
CA ALA A 17 17.32 1.48 -22.67
C ALA A 17 15.97 2.06 -22.18
N THR A 18 15.91 3.37 -21.91
CA THR A 18 14.66 4.05 -21.55
C THR A 18 13.64 3.96 -22.68
N LEU A 19 14.04 4.21 -23.94
CA LEU A 19 13.15 4.10 -25.09
C LEU A 19 12.64 2.67 -25.28
N LEU A 20 13.48 1.66 -25.08
CA LEU A 20 13.11 0.25 -25.18
C LEU A 20 12.01 -0.15 -24.19
N ILE A 21 11.93 0.51 -23.02
CA ILE A 21 10.87 0.27 -22.03
C ILE A 21 9.65 1.15 -22.31
N VAL A 22 9.86 2.45 -22.53
CA VAL A 22 8.78 3.44 -22.63
C VAL A 22 7.97 3.27 -23.92
N VAL A 23 8.62 2.97 -25.05
CA VAL A 23 7.92 2.85 -26.34
C VAL A 23 6.93 1.69 -26.35
N PRO A 24 7.28 0.44 -25.97
CA PRO A 24 6.30 -0.65 -25.91
C PRO A 24 5.16 -0.38 -24.93
N VAL A 25 5.46 0.18 -23.74
CA VAL A 25 4.41 0.55 -22.76
C VAL A 25 3.47 1.60 -23.35
N GLY A 26 4.02 2.63 -23.99
CA GLY A 26 3.23 3.66 -24.67
C GLY A 26 2.36 3.07 -25.79
N LEU A 27 2.90 2.16 -26.60
CA LEU A 27 2.14 1.47 -27.64
C LEU A 27 1.02 0.60 -27.06
N ILE A 28 1.26 -0.15 -25.99
CA ILE A 28 0.24 -0.94 -25.30
C ILE A 28 -0.89 -0.02 -24.83
N VAL A 29 -0.57 1.11 -24.19
CA VAL A 29 -1.56 2.08 -23.73
C VAL A 29 -2.38 2.63 -24.89
N VAL A 30 -1.73 3.03 -26.00
CA VAL A 30 -2.44 3.52 -27.19
C VAL A 30 -3.37 2.47 -27.78
N ILE A 31 -2.92 1.21 -27.88
CA ILE A 31 -3.75 0.10 -28.38
C ILE A 31 -4.95 -0.15 -27.46
N ILE A 32 -4.75 -0.13 -26.14
CA ILE A 32 -5.82 -0.30 -25.16
C ILE A 32 -6.86 0.82 -25.30
N ILE A 33 -6.42 2.08 -25.46
CA ILE A 33 -7.35 3.21 -25.62
C ILE A 33 -8.11 3.09 -26.95
N GLN A 34 -7.40 2.88 -28.07
CA GLN A 34 -8.04 2.80 -29.39
C GLN A 34 -9.06 1.66 -29.49
N LYS A 35 -8.73 0.48 -28.94
CA LYS A 35 -9.63 -0.69 -28.97
C LYS A 35 -10.67 -0.66 -27.86
N GLY A 36 -10.37 -0.05 -26.72
CA GLY A 36 -11.21 -0.08 -25.51
C GLY A 36 -12.22 1.06 -25.43
N ILE A 37 -11.93 2.24 -25.98
CA ILE A 37 -12.79 3.42 -25.79
C ILE A 37 -14.21 3.21 -26.33
N GLY A 38 -14.35 2.49 -27.45
CA GLY A 38 -15.66 2.16 -28.03
C GLY A 38 -16.46 1.11 -27.23
N ALA A 39 -15.81 0.39 -26.30
CA ALA A 39 -16.46 -0.58 -25.43
C ALA A 39 -16.95 0.02 -24.10
N ILE A 40 -16.45 1.21 -23.73
CA ILE A 40 -16.88 1.91 -22.51
C ILE A 40 -18.27 2.51 -22.75
N SER A 41 -19.27 1.78 -22.31
CA SER A 41 -20.66 2.22 -22.27
C SER A 41 -21.18 2.19 -20.84
N TRP A 42 -22.28 2.91 -20.58
CA TRP A 42 -22.97 2.80 -19.29
C TRP A 42 -23.34 1.35 -18.97
N GLN A 43 -23.78 0.61 -20.00
CA GLN A 43 -24.10 -0.80 -19.90
C GLN A 43 -22.87 -1.64 -19.50
N PHE A 44 -21.69 -1.36 -20.04
CA PHE A 44 -20.46 -2.05 -19.62
C PHE A 44 -20.12 -1.81 -18.14
N LEU A 45 -20.42 -0.63 -17.59
CA LEU A 45 -20.15 -0.33 -16.18
C LEU A 45 -21.16 -0.97 -15.23
N THR A 46 -22.44 -1.09 -15.62
CA THR A 46 -23.52 -1.53 -14.72
C THR A 46 -23.99 -2.97 -14.95
N ASP A 47 -23.71 -3.56 -16.10
CA ASP A 47 -24.18 -4.92 -16.43
C ASP A 47 -23.34 -5.99 -15.71
N ILE A 48 -23.95 -7.16 -15.54
CA ILE A 48 -23.32 -8.32 -14.90
C ILE A 48 -22.50 -9.07 -15.97
N PRO A 49 -21.28 -9.54 -15.63
CA PRO A 49 -20.48 -10.30 -16.58
C PRO A 49 -21.12 -11.63 -16.94
N ARG A 50 -21.00 -11.99 -18.22
CA ARG A 50 -21.46 -13.25 -18.82
C ARG A 50 -20.29 -13.95 -19.50
N LYS A 51 -20.41 -15.27 -19.68
CA LYS A 51 -19.38 -16.12 -20.31
C LYS A 51 -17.97 -15.91 -19.74
N GLY A 52 -17.85 -15.79 -18.42
CA GLY A 52 -16.55 -15.61 -17.73
C GLY A 52 -15.86 -14.29 -18.07
N MET A 53 -16.58 -13.16 -17.95
CA MET A 53 -16.08 -11.80 -18.25
C MET A 53 -15.80 -11.51 -19.73
N ARG A 54 -16.19 -12.39 -20.67
CA ARG A 54 -16.01 -12.16 -22.12
C ARG A 54 -17.12 -11.29 -22.71
N GLU A 55 -18.27 -11.22 -22.05
CA GLU A 55 -19.43 -10.42 -22.43
C GLU A 55 -20.07 -9.81 -21.17
N GLY A 56 -20.96 -8.82 -21.33
CA GLY A 56 -21.60 -8.12 -20.21
C GLY A 56 -20.73 -7.00 -19.66
N GLY A 57 -20.93 -6.67 -18.38
CA GLY A 57 -20.26 -5.56 -17.71
C GLY A 57 -19.33 -5.96 -16.57
N ILE A 58 -18.75 -4.95 -15.92
CA ILE A 58 -17.74 -5.11 -14.85
C ILE A 58 -18.26 -4.71 -13.47
N PHE A 59 -19.58 -4.49 -13.32
CA PHE A 59 -20.16 -3.96 -12.09
C PHE A 59 -19.75 -4.72 -10.82
N PRO A 60 -19.81 -6.08 -10.76
CA PRO A 60 -19.42 -6.81 -9.56
C PRO A 60 -17.92 -6.71 -9.25
N ALA A 61 -17.06 -6.51 -10.26
CA ALA A 61 -15.63 -6.32 -10.04
C ALA A 61 -15.35 -4.95 -9.41
N ILE A 62 -16.03 -3.89 -9.87
CA ILE A 62 -15.90 -2.55 -9.29
C ILE A 62 -16.34 -2.57 -7.82
N VAL A 63 -17.56 -3.07 -7.57
CA VAL A 63 -18.14 -3.12 -6.23
C VAL A 63 -17.32 -4.05 -5.32
N GLY A 64 -16.89 -5.20 -5.84
CA GLY A 64 -16.02 -6.15 -5.14
C GLY A 64 -14.70 -5.52 -4.70
N THR A 65 -14.02 -4.81 -5.60
CA THR A 65 -12.78 -4.09 -5.26
C THR A 65 -13.02 -3.04 -4.18
N VAL A 66 -14.11 -2.26 -4.27
CA VAL A 66 -14.44 -1.26 -3.24
C VAL A 66 -14.64 -1.93 -1.87
N TYR A 67 -15.40 -3.02 -1.79
CA TYR A 67 -15.61 -3.73 -0.52
C TYR A 67 -14.34 -4.38 0.03
N LEU A 68 -13.54 -4.99 -0.84
CA LEU A 68 -12.28 -5.62 -0.46
C LEU A 68 -11.28 -4.61 0.09
N VAL A 69 -11.07 -3.51 -0.65
CA VAL A 69 -10.16 -2.43 -0.25
C VAL A 69 -10.65 -1.74 1.02
N THR A 70 -11.94 -1.42 1.12
CA THR A 70 -12.50 -0.78 2.31
C THR A 70 -12.34 -1.67 3.54
N GLY A 71 -12.66 -2.97 3.42
CA GLY A 71 -12.47 -3.92 4.51
C GLY A 71 -11.00 -4.09 4.89
N ALA A 72 -10.08 -4.09 3.92
CA ALA A 72 -8.65 -4.13 4.17
C ALA A 72 -8.16 -2.90 4.95
N ILE A 73 -8.60 -1.69 4.59
CA ILE A 73 -8.23 -0.45 5.28
C ILE A 73 -8.80 -0.43 6.70
N ILE A 74 -10.08 -0.78 6.89
CA ILE A 74 -10.73 -0.80 8.20
C ILE A 74 -9.94 -1.67 9.20
N PHE A 75 -9.35 -2.76 8.73
CA PHE A 75 -8.49 -3.60 9.53
C PHE A 75 -7.05 -3.06 9.65
N ALA A 76 -6.41 -2.79 8.52
CA ALA A 76 -4.96 -2.55 8.47
C ALA A 76 -4.57 -1.16 8.95
N LEU A 77 -5.41 -0.13 8.71
CA LEU A 77 -5.09 1.24 9.10
C LEU A 77 -5.05 1.42 10.62
N PRO A 78 -6.07 1.00 11.41
CA PRO A 78 -6.00 1.12 12.86
C PRO A 78 -4.86 0.29 13.46
N VAL A 79 -4.71 -0.96 13.04
CA VAL A 79 -3.67 -1.86 13.56
C VAL A 79 -2.28 -1.33 13.20
N GLY A 80 -2.09 -0.91 11.95
CA GLY A 80 -0.83 -0.40 11.45
C GLY A 80 -0.43 0.93 12.09
N LEU A 81 -1.39 1.85 12.26
CA LEU A 81 -1.15 3.14 12.90
C LEU A 81 -0.82 2.97 14.39
N LEU A 82 -1.53 2.11 15.11
CA LEU A 82 -1.23 1.82 16.52
C LEU A 82 0.15 1.19 16.67
N ALA A 83 0.51 0.23 15.80
CA ALA A 83 1.84 -0.35 15.78
C ALA A 83 2.91 0.69 15.47
N ALA A 84 2.67 1.60 14.51
CA ALA A 84 3.58 2.68 14.18
C ALA A 84 3.78 3.66 15.35
N ILE A 85 2.70 4.09 16.02
CA ILE A 85 2.76 4.95 17.21
C ILE A 85 3.53 4.25 18.33
N TYR A 86 3.24 2.97 18.59
CA TYR A 86 3.96 2.22 19.60
C TYR A 86 5.46 2.12 19.27
N LEU A 87 5.80 1.76 18.03
CA LEU A 87 7.19 1.54 17.62
C LEU A 87 8.02 2.83 17.52
N SER A 88 7.40 3.96 17.21
CA SER A 88 8.07 5.27 17.10
C SER A 88 8.16 6.00 18.44
N GLU A 89 7.07 6.01 19.21
CA GLU A 89 6.99 6.87 20.40
C GLU A 89 7.23 6.09 21.70
N TYR A 90 6.80 4.83 21.81
CA TYR A 90 6.82 4.10 23.09
C TYR A 90 7.90 3.02 23.19
N ALA A 91 8.26 2.40 22.07
CA ALA A 91 9.15 1.24 22.06
C ALA A 91 10.58 1.64 22.42
N LYS A 92 11.16 0.91 23.37
CA LYS A 92 12.58 1.00 23.70
C LYS A 92 13.38 0.15 22.71
N ASP A 93 14.65 0.49 22.48
CA ASP A 93 15.52 -0.36 21.67
C ASP A 93 15.91 -1.62 22.47
N ASN A 94 15.23 -2.72 22.18
CA ASN A 94 15.47 -4.02 22.80
C ASN A 94 15.30 -5.14 21.78
N PHE A 95 15.67 -6.36 22.17
CA PHE A 95 15.62 -7.53 21.30
C PHE A 95 14.21 -7.77 20.71
N VAL A 96 13.15 -7.62 21.51
CA VAL A 96 11.76 -7.83 21.07
C VAL A 96 11.36 -6.80 20.01
N THR A 97 11.63 -5.51 20.26
CA THR A 97 11.35 -4.44 19.30
C THR A 97 12.14 -4.62 18.01
N ARG A 98 13.39 -5.08 18.09
CA ARG A 98 14.20 -5.38 16.91
C ARG A 98 13.64 -6.56 16.11
N MET A 99 13.16 -7.62 16.78
CA MET A 99 12.49 -8.74 16.13
C MET A 99 11.19 -8.32 15.44
N ILE A 100 10.37 -7.47 16.08
CA ILE A 100 9.14 -6.94 15.47
C ILE A 100 9.47 -6.12 14.21
N LYS A 101 10.46 -5.23 14.29
CA LYS A 101 10.91 -4.44 13.14
C LYS A 101 11.38 -5.34 11.99
N LEU A 102 12.16 -6.39 12.27
CA LEU A 102 12.58 -7.36 11.27
C LEU A 102 11.40 -8.12 10.66
N ALA A 103 10.43 -8.53 11.48
CA ALA A 103 9.23 -9.21 10.98
C ALA A 103 8.43 -8.32 10.01
N ILE A 104 8.26 -7.03 10.32
CA ILE A 104 7.58 -6.07 9.45
C ILE A 104 8.30 -5.93 8.10
N VAL A 105 9.64 -5.78 8.13
CA VAL A 105 10.44 -5.66 6.91
C VAL A 105 10.37 -6.95 6.08
N ASN A 106 10.44 -8.11 6.72
CA ASN A 106 10.32 -9.39 6.04
C ASN A 106 8.93 -9.57 5.41
N LEU A 107 7.87 -9.19 6.12
CA LEU A 107 6.50 -9.17 5.57
C LEU A 107 6.41 -8.26 4.34
N ALA A 108 7.00 -7.07 4.36
CA ALA A 108 6.98 -6.17 3.20
C ALA A 108 7.57 -6.82 1.93
N GLY A 109 8.55 -7.73 2.09
CA GLY A 109 9.20 -8.47 1.01
C GLY A 109 8.46 -9.74 0.55
N VAL A 110 7.38 -10.15 1.21
CA VAL A 110 6.62 -11.35 0.81
C VAL A 110 5.87 -11.09 -0.50
N PRO A 111 5.96 -12.00 -1.50
CA PRO A 111 5.18 -11.89 -2.73
C PRO A 111 3.66 -11.95 -2.48
N SER A 112 2.87 -11.21 -3.24
CA SER A 112 1.41 -11.14 -3.09
C SER A 112 0.71 -12.50 -3.21
N VAL A 113 1.22 -13.40 -4.05
CA VAL A 113 0.68 -14.77 -4.21
C VAL A 113 0.76 -15.58 -2.91
N VAL A 114 1.82 -15.37 -2.12
CA VAL A 114 1.99 -16.06 -0.82
C VAL A 114 0.93 -15.58 0.17
N TYR A 115 0.60 -14.28 0.17
CA TYR A 115 -0.52 -13.77 0.96
C TYR A 115 -1.85 -14.39 0.54
N GLY A 116 -2.09 -14.55 -0.76
CA GLY A 116 -3.29 -15.23 -1.26
C GLY A 116 -3.43 -16.66 -0.74
N LEU A 117 -2.34 -17.44 -0.80
CA LEU A 117 -2.33 -18.82 -0.29
C LEU A 117 -2.48 -18.87 1.24
N PHE A 118 -1.82 -17.97 1.96
CA PHE A 118 -1.95 -17.83 3.41
C PHE A 118 -3.41 -17.49 3.80
N GLY A 119 -4.02 -16.54 3.11
CA GLY A 119 -5.40 -16.14 3.32
C GLY A 119 -6.40 -17.28 3.08
N LEU A 120 -6.17 -18.07 2.02
CA LEU A 120 -6.94 -19.29 1.77
C LEU A 120 -6.80 -20.29 2.95
N ALA A 121 -5.58 -20.59 3.37
CA ALA A 121 -5.34 -21.55 4.45
C ALA A 121 -5.97 -21.10 5.78
N ILE A 122 -5.79 -19.84 6.16
CA ILE A 122 -6.21 -19.32 7.45
C ILE A 122 -7.69 -18.90 7.46
N PHE A 123 -8.12 -18.03 6.56
CA PHE A 123 -9.47 -17.47 6.62
C PHE A 123 -10.51 -18.39 6.01
N VAL A 124 -10.22 -18.98 4.85
CA VAL A 124 -11.19 -19.79 4.12
C VAL A 124 -11.31 -21.18 4.74
N ILE A 125 -10.18 -21.86 4.97
CA ILE A 125 -10.16 -23.25 5.43
C ILE A 125 -10.22 -23.33 6.97
N PHE A 126 -9.28 -22.71 7.67
CA PHE A 126 -9.15 -22.85 9.13
C PHE A 126 -10.28 -22.13 9.89
N PHE A 127 -10.53 -20.84 9.60
CA PHE A 127 -11.63 -20.08 10.21
C PHE A 127 -13.00 -20.33 9.55
N LYS A 128 -13.05 -21.12 8.47
CA LYS A 128 -14.29 -21.50 7.77
C LYS A 128 -15.12 -20.30 7.28
N PHE A 129 -14.49 -19.18 6.93
CA PHE A 129 -15.21 -18.03 6.35
C PHE A 129 -15.67 -18.28 4.91
N GLY A 130 -15.23 -19.38 4.29
CA GLY A 130 -15.51 -19.67 2.89
C GLY A 130 -14.91 -18.64 1.94
N THR A 131 -15.22 -18.75 0.65
CA THR A 131 -14.86 -17.75 -0.35
C THR A 131 -15.73 -16.50 -0.17
N SER A 132 -15.30 -15.59 0.70
CA SER A 132 -16.07 -14.42 1.12
C SER A 132 -15.27 -13.13 1.02
N ILE A 133 -15.99 -12.00 0.95
CA ILE A 133 -15.41 -10.66 0.97
C ILE A 133 -14.56 -10.47 2.24
N LEU A 134 -15.05 -10.93 3.40
CA LEU A 134 -14.32 -10.81 4.65
C LEU A 134 -12.94 -11.49 4.60
N ALA A 135 -12.89 -12.74 4.10
CA ALA A 135 -11.63 -13.48 3.95
C ALA A 135 -10.65 -12.76 3.00
N GLY A 136 -11.16 -12.24 1.87
CA GLY A 136 -10.37 -11.43 0.94
C GLY A 136 -9.86 -10.13 1.57
N SER A 137 -10.73 -9.38 2.24
CA SER A 137 -10.40 -8.11 2.91
C SER A 137 -9.34 -8.28 3.99
N LEU A 138 -9.43 -9.33 4.81
CA LEU A 138 -8.44 -9.62 5.85
C LEU A 138 -7.09 -10.04 5.25
N THR A 139 -7.12 -10.82 4.17
CA THR A 139 -5.90 -11.22 3.44
C THR A 139 -5.17 -10.00 2.87
N LEU A 140 -5.90 -9.13 2.17
CA LEU A 140 -5.37 -7.87 1.65
C LEU A 140 -4.93 -6.94 2.78
N GLY A 141 -5.69 -6.92 3.88
CA GLY A 141 -5.36 -6.15 5.09
C GLY A 141 -3.99 -6.54 5.64
N ILE A 142 -3.70 -7.83 5.78
CA ILE A 142 -2.39 -8.33 6.22
C ILE A 142 -1.28 -7.98 5.21
N MET A 143 -1.58 -8.06 3.92
CA MET A 143 -0.63 -7.72 2.85
C MET A 143 -0.21 -6.23 2.88
N ILE A 144 -1.15 -5.32 3.13
CA ILE A 144 -0.87 -3.87 3.17
C ILE A 144 -0.40 -3.37 4.54
N LEU A 145 -0.61 -4.17 5.59
CA LEU A 145 -0.21 -3.85 6.96
C LEU A 145 1.27 -3.41 7.10
N PRO A 146 2.28 -4.12 6.54
CA PRO A 146 3.67 -3.68 6.66
C PRO A 146 3.93 -2.34 5.98
N VAL A 147 3.25 -2.05 4.87
CA VAL A 147 3.32 -0.75 4.18
C VAL A 147 2.78 0.35 5.10
N ILE A 148 1.57 0.17 5.65
CA ILE A 148 0.96 1.15 6.55
C ILE A 148 1.82 1.39 7.79
N ILE A 149 2.36 0.34 8.41
CA ILE A 149 3.22 0.47 9.59
C ILE A 149 4.48 1.28 9.27
N THR A 150 5.18 0.92 8.20
CA THR A 150 6.47 1.55 7.82
C THR A 150 6.26 3.01 7.45
N THR A 151 5.31 3.31 6.57
CA THR A 151 5.04 4.68 6.13
C THR A 151 4.50 5.57 7.26
N SER A 152 3.65 5.02 8.15
CA SER A 152 3.13 5.78 9.29
C SER A 152 4.23 6.05 10.31
N ARG A 153 5.14 5.10 10.52
CA ARG A 153 6.28 5.27 11.41
C ARG A 153 7.24 6.32 10.89
N GLU A 154 7.58 6.29 9.60
CA GLU A 154 8.42 7.30 8.95
C GLU A 154 7.78 8.69 9.03
N ALA A 155 6.45 8.78 8.84
CA ALA A 155 5.72 10.03 9.00
C ALA A 155 5.79 10.58 10.44
N LEU A 156 5.65 9.73 11.46
CA LEU A 156 5.79 10.13 12.87
C LEU A 156 7.23 10.55 13.23
N GLU A 157 8.22 9.80 12.75
CA GLU A 157 9.65 10.07 12.96
C GLU A 157 10.12 11.35 12.22
N SER A 158 9.41 11.77 11.17
CA SER A 158 9.72 13.01 10.44
C SER A 158 9.37 14.29 11.21
N VAL A 159 8.51 14.21 12.23
CA VAL A 159 8.15 15.36 13.06
C VAL A 159 9.35 15.74 13.92
N PRO A 160 9.79 17.02 13.95
CA PRO A 160 10.94 17.46 14.73
C PRO A 160 10.87 17.09 16.21
N TYR A 161 11.98 16.64 16.79
CA TYR A 161 12.03 16.25 18.21
C TYR A 161 11.80 17.44 19.16
N SER A 162 12.18 18.66 18.75
CA SER A 162 11.97 19.89 19.50
C SER A 162 10.51 20.15 19.86
N PHE A 163 9.56 19.71 19.02
CA PHE A 163 8.13 19.82 19.32
C PHE A 163 7.72 18.94 20.50
N ARG A 164 8.36 17.77 20.66
CA ARG A 164 8.12 16.87 21.79
C ARG A 164 8.69 17.45 23.07
N GLU A 165 9.91 17.95 23.02
CA GLU A 165 10.57 18.60 24.17
C GLU A 165 9.78 19.82 24.66
N ALA A 166 9.42 20.73 23.76
CA ALA A 166 8.64 21.93 24.09
C ALA A 166 7.30 21.59 24.77
N SER A 167 6.58 20.59 24.24
CA SER A 167 5.33 20.12 24.81
C SER A 167 5.50 19.55 26.23
N LEU A 168 6.50 18.69 26.42
CA LEU A 168 6.80 18.09 27.73
C LEU A 168 7.24 19.15 28.75
N SER A 169 8.03 20.16 28.33
CA SER A 169 8.44 21.28 29.19
C SER A 169 7.28 22.16 29.64
N LEU A 170 6.18 22.20 28.89
CA LEU A 170 4.93 22.87 29.28
C LEU A 170 4.05 22.02 30.21
N GLY A 171 4.54 20.86 30.67
CA GLY A 171 3.82 19.95 31.57
C GLY A 171 2.82 19.01 30.86
N ALA A 172 2.82 18.94 29.53
CA ALA A 172 1.97 18.01 28.81
C ALA A 172 2.47 16.57 29.00
N SER A 173 1.54 15.62 29.11
CA SER A 173 1.87 14.20 29.11
C SER A 173 2.33 13.73 27.72
N LYS A 174 3.03 12.60 27.69
CA LYS A 174 3.47 11.95 26.44
C LYS A 174 2.29 11.67 25.49
N TRP A 175 1.16 11.18 26.01
CA TRP A 175 -0.03 10.94 25.19
C TRP A 175 -0.65 12.24 24.66
N GLN A 176 -0.71 13.31 25.47
CA GLN A 176 -1.17 14.61 25.00
C GLN A 176 -0.28 15.15 23.87
N THR A 177 1.04 15.02 24.02
CA THR A 177 2.03 15.41 23.01
C THR A 177 1.83 14.65 21.70
N ILE A 178 1.65 13.32 21.77
CA ILE A 178 1.42 12.50 20.58
C ILE A 178 0.10 12.88 19.91
N ARG A 179 -1.00 12.96 20.67
CA ARG A 179 -2.34 13.19 20.13
C ARG A 179 -2.51 14.60 19.54
N HIS A 180 -1.94 15.63 20.16
CA HIS A 180 -2.20 17.03 19.77
C HIS A 180 -1.09 17.65 18.93
N ILE A 181 0.11 17.09 18.92
CA ILE A 181 1.26 17.68 18.22
C ILE A 181 1.80 16.70 17.19
N VAL A 182 2.27 15.51 17.61
CA VAL A 182 2.96 14.60 16.68
C VAL A 182 2.00 14.04 15.63
N LEU A 183 0.86 13.49 16.05
CA LEU A 183 -0.08 12.83 15.16
C LEU A 183 -0.65 13.80 14.11
N PRO A 184 -1.16 15.00 14.46
CA PRO A 184 -1.67 15.95 13.46
C PRO A 184 -0.62 16.39 12.44
N ASN A 185 0.64 16.57 12.86
CA ASN A 185 1.74 16.93 11.95
C ASN A 185 2.14 15.76 11.03
N ALA A 186 1.94 14.51 11.45
CA ALA A 186 2.25 13.30 10.68
C ALA A 186 1.11 12.86 9.73
N ILE A 187 -0.12 13.37 9.89
CA ILE A 187 -1.30 12.96 9.09
C ILE A 187 -1.03 12.99 7.57
N PRO A 188 -0.43 14.04 6.98
CA PRO A 188 -0.18 14.06 5.53
C PRO A 188 0.68 12.89 5.05
N GLY A 189 1.69 12.51 5.84
CA GLY A 189 2.54 11.34 5.57
C GLY A 189 1.79 10.01 5.75
N ILE A 190 0.98 9.89 6.80
CA ILE A 190 0.14 8.70 7.04
C ILE A 190 -0.88 8.51 5.91
N ILE A 191 -1.52 9.58 5.44
CA ILE A 191 -2.45 9.55 4.31
C ILE A 191 -1.74 9.08 3.05
N THR A 192 -0.55 9.64 2.76
CA THR A 192 0.26 9.23 1.60
C THR A 192 0.58 7.75 1.64
N GLY A 193 1.06 7.26 2.79
CA GLY A 193 1.35 5.85 3.00
C GLY A 193 0.12 4.94 2.87
N THR A 194 -1.03 5.42 3.36
CA THR A 194 -2.30 4.70 3.23
C THR A 194 -2.73 4.60 1.77
N ILE A 195 -2.60 5.67 0.99
CA ILE A 195 -2.89 5.66 -0.45
C ILE A 195 -2.00 4.67 -1.20
N LEU A 196 -0.70 4.60 -0.87
CA LEU A 196 0.21 3.60 -1.43
C LEU A 196 -0.22 2.17 -1.06
N GLY A 197 -0.63 1.95 0.18
CA GLY A 197 -1.20 0.67 0.63
C GLY A 197 -2.47 0.29 -0.15
N ILE A 198 -3.39 1.24 -0.35
CA ILE A 198 -4.61 1.05 -1.15
C ILE A 198 -4.27 0.66 -2.59
N GLY A 199 -3.31 1.37 -3.21
CA GLY A 199 -2.84 1.04 -4.56
C GLY A 199 -2.35 -0.40 -4.66
N ARG A 200 -1.68 -0.90 -3.61
CA ARG A 200 -1.18 -2.28 -3.53
C ARG A 200 -2.26 -3.33 -3.24
N ALA A 201 -3.37 -2.95 -2.61
CA ALA A 201 -4.50 -3.86 -2.38
C ALA A 201 -5.45 -3.92 -3.60
N ALA A 202 -5.57 -2.82 -4.33
CA ALA A 202 -6.47 -2.70 -5.48
C ALA A 202 -5.85 -3.24 -6.79
N GLY A 203 -4.52 -3.18 -6.93
CA GLY A 203 -3.75 -3.66 -8.09
C GLY A 203 -2.81 -4.80 -7.74
#